data_AF-A0A2R2ML78-F1
#
_entry.id   AF-A0A2R2ML78-F1
#
_cell.length_a   1.000
_cell.length_b   1.000
_cell.length_c   1.000
_cell.angle_alpha   90.00
_cell.angle_beta   90.00
_cell.angle_gamma   90.00
#
_symmetry.space_group_name_H-M   'P 1'
#
loop_
_entity.id
_entity.type
_entity.pdbx_description
1 polymer ?
#
loop_
_entity_poly.entity_id
_entity_poly.type
_entity_poly.pdbx_seq_one_letter_code
_entity_poly.pdbx_strand_id
1 'polypeptide(L)'
;VEKDCNDLEGSGLTNIDIDGFGQKEVYCDNGWVVVMRRYNSTMSFHRNWNAYKVGFGDPREQFWIGNDALYALTNQGDYSMQIDMLSCDGNTYYVRWNLFRIQDESQKYKVAAISVDSYNTSSNSYLTENIHWPTIMADVNETVAELKRQQAKGRIRYYGVCNFGPNDLRGFLEAGGQPISNQVCYNLLWRSIEEELLPLCQEKGISLLPYSPLQQGLLTGKFQKPSDVPEGRRRGKLFHKDSTPLSRHGHDGAEKEVFQAISEIREVCANANIPMATASLSWLLQQPCVKSVIVGASNPQQVVENCQRVTLPEDMVQKFSAATDPVKVIFKGDMDQWAYGRSR
;
A
#
# COMPACT_ATOMS: atom_id res chain seq x y z
N VAL A 1 40.80 13.21 7.63
CA VAL A 1 39.57 12.41 7.44
C VAL A 1 38.59 13.35 6.80
N GLU A 2 38.06 12.97 5.64
CA GLU A 2 37.09 13.78 4.89
C GLU A 2 35.79 13.87 5.70
N LYS A 3 35.16 15.05 5.71
CA LYS A 3 33.94 15.27 6.49
C LYS A 3 32.70 14.81 5.71
N ASP A 4 32.77 14.80 4.39
CA ASP A 4 31.63 14.50 3.52
C ASP A 4 32.09 14.05 2.12
N CYS A 5 31.22 13.32 1.41
CA CYS A 5 31.39 13.02 -0.01
C CYS A 5 31.43 14.29 -0.89
N ASN A 6 30.86 15.40 -0.43
CA ASN A 6 30.94 16.69 -1.14
C ASN A 6 32.37 17.21 -1.30
N ASP A 7 33.31 16.76 -0.46
CA ASP A 7 34.72 17.16 -0.51
C ASP A 7 35.53 16.32 -1.52
N LEU A 8 34.91 15.31 -2.16
CA LEU A 8 35.56 14.35 -3.04
C LEU A 8 35.26 14.59 -4.52
N GLU A 9 36.30 14.52 -5.36
CA GLU A 9 36.14 14.44 -6.81
C GLU A 9 35.88 12.98 -7.23
N GLY A 10 34.72 12.73 -7.85
CA GLY A 10 34.35 11.44 -8.45
C GLY A 10 33.46 10.54 -7.58
N SER A 11 33.44 9.25 -7.92
CA SER A 11 32.63 8.23 -7.23
C SER A 11 33.52 7.09 -6.74
N GLY A 12 33.26 6.56 -5.54
CA GLY A 12 34.08 5.50 -4.95
C GLY A 12 33.81 5.25 -3.47
N LEU A 13 34.48 4.22 -2.94
CA LEU A 13 34.47 3.95 -1.50
C LEU A 13 35.40 4.92 -0.76
N THR A 14 34.92 5.46 0.36
CA THR A 14 35.72 6.25 1.31
C THR A 14 35.19 6.06 2.74
N ASN A 15 35.93 6.55 3.72
CA ASN A 15 35.45 6.68 5.09
C ASN A 15 35.14 8.15 5.40
N ILE A 16 33.89 8.42 5.78
CA ILE A 16 33.47 9.73 6.28
C ILE A 16 33.36 9.72 7.80
N ASP A 17 33.55 10.88 8.43
CA ASP A 17 33.30 11.08 9.85
C ASP A 17 31.90 11.65 10.07
N ILE A 18 31.05 10.92 10.81
CA ILE A 18 29.66 11.32 11.09
C ILE A 18 29.58 11.76 12.55
N ASP A 19 29.18 13.00 12.80
CA ASP A 19 29.11 13.59 14.13
C ASP A 19 28.18 12.77 15.05
N GLY A 20 28.72 12.35 16.19
CA GLY A 20 27.98 11.53 17.17
C GLY A 20 27.85 10.05 16.80
N PHE A 21 28.35 9.61 15.64
CA PHE A 21 28.39 8.20 15.22
C PHE A 21 29.83 7.68 15.06
N GLY A 22 30.75 8.52 14.59
CA GLY A 22 32.13 8.19 14.27
C GLY A 22 32.32 7.82 12.79
N GLN A 23 33.38 7.07 12.50
CA GLN A 23 33.73 6.73 11.12
C GLN A 23 32.79 5.70 10.50
N LYS A 24 32.39 5.92 9.25
CA LYS A 24 31.59 5.00 8.45
C LYS A 24 32.14 4.89 7.03
N GLU A 25 32.35 3.66 6.58
CA GLU A 25 32.64 3.38 5.17
C GLU A 25 31.36 3.59 4.34
N VAL A 26 31.46 4.42 3.32
CA VAL A 26 30.34 4.78 2.43
C VAL A 26 30.80 4.73 0.98
N TYR A 27 29.83 4.61 0.08
CA TYR A 27 30.05 4.85 -1.33
C TYR A 27 29.63 6.28 -1.66
N CYS A 28 30.57 7.10 -2.10
CA CYS A 28 30.29 8.42 -2.63
C CYS A 28 29.96 8.31 -4.11
N ASP A 29 28.92 9.02 -4.55
CA ASP A 29 28.55 9.12 -5.95
C ASP A 29 28.35 10.59 -6.33
N ASN A 30 29.34 11.18 -7.00
CA ASN A 30 29.30 12.58 -7.46
C ASN A 30 28.87 13.57 -6.36
N GLY A 31 29.53 13.51 -5.20
CA GLY A 31 29.23 14.35 -4.03
C GLY A 31 28.17 13.80 -3.09
N TRP A 32 27.42 12.77 -3.48
CA TRP A 32 26.36 12.19 -2.64
C TRP A 32 26.87 11.00 -1.83
N VAL A 33 26.51 10.97 -0.53
CA VAL A 33 26.60 9.74 0.27
C VAL A 33 25.47 8.80 -0.15
N VAL A 34 25.82 7.65 -0.71
CA VAL A 34 24.81 6.61 -1.00
C VAL A 34 24.46 5.90 0.31
N VAL A 35 23.20 6.02 0.73
CA VAL A 35 22.70 5.42 1.99
C VAL A 35 21.98 4.08 1.79
N MET A 36 21.54 3.82 0.55
CA MET A 36 20.86 2.59 0.17
C MET A 36 21.07 2.32 -1.32
N ARG A 37 21.28 1.05 -1.67
CA ARG A 37 21.17 0.60 -3.06
C ARG A 37 20.47 -0.75 -3.10
N ARG A 38 19.46 -0.88 -3.97
CA ARG A 38 18.77 -2.14 -4.25
C ARG A 38 18.35 -2.17 -5.72
N TYR A 39 18.79 -3.19 -6.44
CA TYR A 39 18.55 -3.31 -7.87
C TYR A 39 18.07 -4.70 -8.29
N ASN A 40 18.15 -5.73 -7.43
CA ASN A 40 17.57 -7.04 -7.71
C ASN A 40 17.22 -7.82 -6.41
N SER A 41 16.96 -9.12 -6.54
CA SER A 41 16.56 -10.02 -5.46
C SER A 41 17.70 -10.87 -4.88
N THR A 42 18.96 -10.69 -5.33
CA THR A 42 20.10 -11.50 -4.87
C THR A 42 20.42 -11.30 -3.39
N MET A 43 20.02 -10.16 -2.81
CA MET A 43 20.11 -9.89 -1.38
C MET A 43 18.72 -9.70 -0.77
N SER A 44 18.44 -10.42 0.32
CA SER A 44 17.21 -10.18 1.09
C SER A 44 17.30 -8.86 1.85
N PHE A 45 16.27 -8.02 1.66
CA PHE A 45 15.99 -6.84 2.49
C PHE A 45 14.93 -7.14 3.57
N HIS A 46 14.38 -8.36 3.62
CA HIS A 46 13.53 -8.76 4.74
C HIS A 46 14.43 -9.17 5.91
N ARG A 47 14.78 -8.19 6.75
CA ARG A 47 15.73 -8.32 7.86
C ARG A 47 15.10 -7.90 9.19
N ASN A 48 15.72 -8.32 10.29
CA ASN A 48 15.29 -7.96 11.63
C ASN A 48 15.64 -6.51 11.98
N TRP A 49 15.13 -6.03 13.12
CA TRP A 49 15.36 -4.67 13.61
C TRP A 49 16.84 -4.33 13.74
N ASN A 50 17.64 -5.22 14.34
CA ASN A 50 19.06 -4.99 14.56
C ASN A 50 19.83 -4.79 13.24
N ALA A 51 19.52 -5.58 12.21
CA ALA A 51 20.14 -5.41 10.90
C ALA A 51 19.82 -4.05 10.28
N TYR A 52 18.57 -3.57 10.39
CA TYR A 52 18.22 -2.23 9.91
C TYR A 52 18.84 -1.11 10.76
N LYS A 53 19.01 -1.33 12.07
CA LYS A 53 19.72 -0.41 12.97
C LYS A 53 21.17 -0.22 12.55
N VAL A 54 21.93 -1.32 12.40
CA VAL A 54 23.39 -1.27 12.17
C VAL A 54 23.78 -1.12 10.69
N GLY A 55 22.91 -1.56 9.78
CA GLY A 55 23.19 -1.65 8.35
C GLY A 55 23.56 -3.06 7.91
N PHE A 56 23.52 -3.31 6.60
CA PHE A 56 23.87 -4.59 6.00
C PHE A 56 24.20 -4.43 4.52
N GLY A 57 24.95 -5.37 3.97
CA GLY A 57 25.32 -5.40 2.56
C GLY A 57 26.67 -4.72 2.29
N ASP A 58 26.97 -4.50 1.02
CA ASP A 58 28.22 -3.89 0.55
C ASP A 58 27.90 -2.54 -0.12
N PRO A 59 28.50 -1.41 0.30
CA PRO A 59 28.25 -0.10 -0.29
C PRO A 59 28.53 0.00 -1.80
N ARG A 60 29.35 -0.90 -2.36
CA ARG A 60 29.58 -1.02 -3.81
C ARG A 60 28.43 -1.71 -4.53
N GLU A 61 27.68 -2.54 -3.83
CA GLU A 61 26.63 -3.41 -4.37
C GLU A 61 25.26 -3.05 -3.79
N GLN A 62 24.55 -4.01 -3.19
CA GLN A 62 23.28 -3.78 -2.52
C GLN A 62 23.50 -3.67 -1.02
N PHE A 63 22.95 -2.63 -0.41
CA PHE A 63 23.15 -2.35 1.01
C PHE A 63 22.13 -1.37 1.59
N TRP A 64 22.15 -1.31 2.92
CA TRP A 64 21.55 -0.28 3.75
C TRP A 64 22.60 0.23 4.74
N ILE A 65 22.80 1.54 4.82
CA ILE A 65 23.84 2.16 5.68
C ILE A 65 23.63 1.90 7.18
N GLY A 66 22.37 1.70 7.59
CA GLY A 66 21.96 1.56 8.99
C GLY A 66 21.23 2.79 9.51
N ASN A 67 20.17 2.58 10.28
CA ASN A 67 19.33 3.66 10.80
C ASN A 67 20.08 4.55 11.81
N ASP A 68 21.02 4.00 12.59
CA ASP A 68 21.82 4.79 13.52
C ASP A 68 22.72 5.78 12.75
N ALA A 69 23.38 5.30 11.70
CA ALA A 69 24.24 6.12 10.85
C ALA A 69 23.42 7.18 10.10
N LEU A 70 22.26 6.78 9.54
CA LEU A 70 21.36 7.71 8.86
C LEU A 70 20.79 8.77 9.81
N TYR A 71 20.47 8.40 11.05
CA TYR A 71 20.00 9.34 12.06
C TYR A 71 21.06 10.40 12.36
N ALA A 72 22.29 9.98 12.67
CA ALA A 72 23.39 10.89 12.94
C ALA A 72 23.68 11.80 11.74
N LEU A 73 23.80 11.22 10.53
CA LEU A 73 24.05 11.96 9.30
C LEU A 73 22.98 13.01 9.01
N THR A 74 21.70 12.67 9.18
CA THR A 74 20.60 13.60 8.88
C THR A 74 20.38 14.65 9.98
N ASN A 75 21.01 14.52 11.14
CA ASN A 75 20.87 15.46 12.26
C ASN A 75 22.14 16.27 12.55
N GLN A 76 23.29 15.96 11.93
CA GLN A 76 24.51 16.77 12.05
C GLN A 76 24.44 18.09 11.24
N GLY A 77 23.50 18.20 10.30
CA GLY A 77 23.32 19.39 9.47
C GLY A 77 22.04 19.34 8.62
N ASP A 78 21.86 20.33 7.77
CA ASP A 78 20.78 20.35 6.78
C ASP A 78 21.21 19.60 5.53
N TYR A 79 20.79 18.34 5.43
CA TYR A 79 21.07 17.49 4.27
C TYR A 79 19.90 17.44 3.31
N SER A 80 20.25 17.48 2.01
CA SER A 80 19.35 17.04 0.96
C SER A 80 19.32 15.51 0.89
N MET A 81 18.18 14.95 0.52
CA MET A 81 18.04 13.52 0.22
C MET A 81 17.44 13.35 -1.16
N GLN A 82 17.99 12.46 -1.97
CA GLN A 82 17.41 12.05 -3.24
C GLN A 82 17.15 10.54 -3.23
N ILE A 83 16.04 10.11 -3.82
CA ILE A 83 15.76 8.71 -4.11
C ILE A 83 15.55 8.57 -5.60
N ASP A 84 16.37 7.72 -6.22
CA ASP A 84 16.25 7.31 -7.62
C ASP A 84 15.61 5.93 -7.72
N MET A 85 14.68 5.76 -8.67
CA MET A 85 13.89 4.55 -8.89
C MET A 85 13.84 4.22 -10.37
N LEU A 86 13.90 2.92 -10.69
CA LEU A 86 13.72 2.38 -12.04
C LEU A 86 12.45 1.51 -12.05
N SER A 87 11.48 1.80 -12.93
CA SER A 87 10.28 0.98 -13.08
C SER A 87 10.54 -0.29 -13.88
N CYS A 88 9.61 -1.23 -13.82
CA CYS A 88 9.65 -2.47 -14.62
C CYS A 88 9.64 -2.21 -16.13
N ASP A 89 9.06 -1.09 -16.55
CA ASP A 89 9.01 -0.67 -17.97
C ASP A 89 10.25 0.13 -18.39
N GLY A 90 11.27 0.24 -17.52
CA GLY A 90 12.53 0.90 -17.81
C GLY A 90 12.54 2.43 -17.63
N ASN A 91 11.45 3.02 -17.08
CA ASN A 91 11.39 4.46 -16.83
C ASN A 91 12.10 4.81 -15.50
N THR A 92 12.89 5.89 -15.52
CA THR A 92 13.57 6.41 -14.32
C THR A 92 12.75 7.51 -13.65
N TYR A 93 12.67 7.47 -12.32
CA TYR A 93 11.96 8.42 -11.47
C TYR A 93 12.87 8.86 -10.33
N TYR A 94 12.81 10.12 -9.92
CA TYR A 94 13.45 10.61 -8.71
C TYR A 94 12.52 11.48 -7.88
N VAL A 95 12.78 11.54 -6.58
CA VAL A 95 12.30 12.59 -5.67
C VAL A 95 13.47 13.11 -4.85
N ARG A 96 13.54 14.43 -4.70
CA ARG A 96 14.54 15.16 -3.94
C ARG A 96 13.88 15.99 -2.86
N TRP A 97 14.46 15.95 -1.66
CA TRP A 97 14.15 16.80 -0.52
C TRP A 97 15.35 17.69 -0.22
N ASN A 98 15.10 18.95 0.12
CA ASN A 98 16.14 19.89 0.57
C ASN A 98 16.38 19.83 2.10
N LEU A 99 15.46 19.19 2.83
CA LEU A 99 15.61 18.86 4.23
C LEU A 99 15.02 17.48 4.46
N PHE A 100 15.79 16.59 5.08
CA PHE A 100 15.32 15.29 5.54
C PHE A 100 15.97 14.96 6.87
N ARG A 101 15.16 14.69 7.90
CA ARG A 101 15.61 14.28 9.23
C ARG A 101 14.79 13.13 9.76
N ILE A 102 15.42 12.21 10.46
CA ILE A 102 14.75 11.16 11.23
C ILE A 102 15.03 11.33 12.72
N GLN A 103 14.18 10.73 13.57
CA GLN A 103 14.38 10.64 15.01
C GLN A 103 15.28 9.44 15.36
N ASP A 104 15.67 9.31 16.63
CA ASP A 104 16.49 8.20 17.11
C ASP A 104 15.72 6.86 17.25
N GLU A 105 16.42 5.83 17.73
CA GLU A 105 15.85 4.50 17.96
C GLU A 105 14.67 4.51 18.95
N SER A 106 14.71 5.34 20.01
CA SER A 106 13.66 5.41 21.03
C SER A 106 12.33 5.85 20.42
N GLN A 107 12.41 6.68 19.37
CA GLN A 107 11.28 7.14 18.58
C GLN A 107 11.00 6.29 17.35
N LYS A 108 11.70 5.16 17.19
CA LYS A 108 11.59 4.21 16.08
C LYS A 108 11.93 4.82 14.71
N TYR A 109 12.91 5.73 14.67
CA TYR A 109 13.40 6.34 13.42
C TYR A 109 12.33 7.04 12.57
N LYS A 110 11.30 7.60 13.21
CA LYS A 110 10.25 8.36 12.52
C LYS A 110 10.86 9.56 11.79
N VAL A 111 10.30 9.92 10.64
CA VAL A 111 10.63 11.18 9.96
C VAL A 111 10.29 12.35 10.89
N ALA A 112 11.29 13.16 11.20
CA ALA A 112 11.20 14.33 12.07
C ALA A 112 10.88 15.60 11.26
N ALA A 113 11.50 15.75 10.10
CA ALA A 113 11.32 16.88 9.20
C ALA A 113 11.58 16.43 7.76
N ILE A 114 10.75 16.90 6.83
CA ILE A 114 10.90 16.64 5.41
C ILE A 114 10.38 17.83 4.61
N SER A 115 11.13 18.27 3.62
CA SER A 115 10.74 19.36 2.72
C SER A 115 11.07 18.98 1.28
N VAL A 116 10.04 18.86 0.44
CA VAL A 116 10.17 18.43 -0.96
C VAL A 116 10.78 19.58 -1.77
N ASP A 117 11.80 19.25 -2.55
CA ASP A 117 12.46 20.17 -3.48
C ASP A 117 11.98 19.94 -4.92
N SER A 118 12.24 18.75 -5.48
CA SER A 118 11.95 18.44 -6.88
C SER A 118 11.72 16.94 -7.12
N TYR A 119 11.11 16.58 -8.25
CA TYR A 119 10.91 15.19 -8.70
C TYR A 119 10.68 15.17 -10.22
N ASN A 120 11.06 14.11 -10.94
CA ASN A 120 10.88 14.01 -12.41
C ASN A 120 9.90 12.93 -12.86
N THR A 121 8.94 12.59 -12.01
CA THR A 121 7.95 11.61 -12.40
C THR A 121 7.19 12.11 -13.63
N SER A 122 7.12 11.30 -14.69
CA SER A 122 6.33 11.58 -15.90
C SER A 122 4.82 11.55 -15.63
N SER A 123 4.41 11.04 -14.47
CA SER A 123 3.16 11.42 -13.85
C SER A 123 3.31 12.80 -13.22
N ASN A 124 2.35 13.68 -13.48
CA ASN A 124 2.00 14.79 -12.60
C ASN A 124 1.57 14.31 -11.19
N SER A 125 2.29 13.37 -10.58
CA SER A 125 2.02 12.79 -9.27
C SER A 125 2.54 13.72 -8.19
N TYR A 126 1.83 14.82 -8.04
CA TYR A 126 1.65 15.40 -6.71
C TYR A 126 1.09 14.31 -5.80
N LEU A 127 1.52 14.29 -4.53
CA LEU A 127 1.09 13.32 -3.53
C LEU A 127 -0.45 13.24 -3.49
N THR A 128 -1.01 12.05 -3.72
CA THR A 128 -2.41 11.78 -3.37
C THR A 128 -2.43 11.47 -1.88
N GLU A 129 -2.74 12.48 -1.07
CA GLU A 129 -2.99 12.25 0.36
C GLU A 129 -4.31 11.53 0.52
N ASN A 130 -4.31 10.44 1.30
CA ASN A 130 -5.51 9.70 1.63
C ASN A 130 -5.78 9.82 3.13
N ILE A 131 -6.97 10.29 3.49
CA ILE A 131 -7.43 10.17 4.88
C ILE A 131 -7.63 8.69 5.17
N HIS A 132 -6.70 8.09 5.93
CA HIS A 132 -6.59 6.63 6.04
C HIS A 132 -7.81 5.97 6.71
N TRP A 133 -8.42 6.67 7.68
CA TRP A 133 -9.66 6.26 8.35
C TRP A 133 -10.46 7.49 8.72
N PRO A 134 -11.80 7.50 8.63
CA PRO A 134 -12.59 8.67 9.00
C PRO A 134 -12.45 9.01 10.49
N THR A 135 -12.19 8.02 11.36
CA THR A 135 -11.99 8.24 12.80
C THR A 135 -10.74 9.04 13.17
N ILE A 136 -9.81 9.28 12.24
CA ILE A 136 -8.67 10.17 12.52
C ILE A 136 -9.04 11.64 12.34
N MET A 137 -10.21 11.93 11.75
CA MET A 137 -10.72 13.28 11.62
C MET A 137 -11.38 13.69 12.94
N ALA A 138 -10.69 14.52 13.72
CA ALA A 138 -11.28 15.13 14.92
C ALA A 138 -12.40 16.12 14.53
N ASP A 139 -12.16 16.92 13.50
CA ASP A 139 -13.15 17.80 12.87
C ASP A 139 -13.05 17.67 11.33
N VAL A 140 -14.17 17.30 10.72
CA VAL A 140 -14.27 17.13 9.27
C VAL A 140 -14.10 18.46 8.51
N ASN A 141 -14.60 19.57 9.05
CA ASN A 141 -14.51 20.88 8.42
C ASN A 141 -13.07 21.40 8.44
N GLU A 142 -12.36 21.24 9.57
CA GLU A 142 -10.95 21.59 9.67
C GLU A 142 -10.11 20.76 8.69
N THR A 143 -10.37 19.44 8.63
CA THR A 143 -9.67 18.54 7.72
C THR A 143 -9.89 18.94 6.26
N VAL A 144 -11.13 19.21 5.85
CA VAL A 144 -11.45 19.68 4.49
C VAL A 144 -10.80 21.03 4.19
N ALA A 145 -10.82 21.97 5.13
CA ALA A 145 -10.19 23.29 4.98
C ALA A 145 -8.67 23.15 4.77
N GLU A 146 -8.03 22.26 5.54
CA GLU A 146 -6.60 21.99 5.43
C GLU A 146 -6.23 21.34 4.09
N LEU A 147 -6.99 20.34 3.64
CA LEU A 147 -6.79 19.73 2.31
C LEU A 147 -6.90 20.77 1.19
N LYS A 148 -7.93 21.63 1.25
CA LYS A 148 -8.08 22.73 0.29
C LYS A 148 -6.92 23.71 0.36
N ARG A 149 -6.40 24.02 1.54
CA ARG A 149 -5.23 24.88 1.72
C ARG A 149 -3.98 24.25 1.10
N GLN A 150 -3.76 22.96 1.29
CA GLN A 150 -2.62 22.25 0.67
C GLN A 150 -2.76 22.18 -0.86
N GLN A 151 -3.98 22.02 -1.38
CA GLN A 151 -4.26 22.14 -2.81
C GLN A 151 -3.96 23.55 -3.35
N ALA A 152 -4.43 24.60 -2.68
CA ALA A 152 -4.21 25.98 -3.08
C ALA A 152 -2.71 26.35 -3.08
N LYS A 153 -1.91 25.72 -2.20
CA LYS A 153 -0.45 25.84 -2.16
C LYS A 153 0.29 25.01 -3.21
N GLY A 154 -0.43 24.24 -4.04
CA GLY A 154 0.16 23.35 -5.04
C GLY A 154 0.92 22.14 -4.47
N ARG A 155 0.77 21.86 -3.17
CA ARG A 155 1.49 20.76 -2.49
C ARG A 155 0.84 19.41 -2.74
N ILE A 156 -0.49 19.41 -2.89
CA ILE A 156 -1.27 18.27 -3.35
C ILE A 156 -2.13 18.71 -4.52
N ARG A 157 -2.35 17.84 -5.51
CA ARG A 157 -3.26 18.14 -6.63
C ARG A 157 -4.64 17.55 -6.39
N TYR A 158 -4.65 16.34 -5.86
CA TYR A 158 -5.86 15.60 -5.51
C TYR A 158 -5.69 14.97 -4.14
N TYR A 159 -6.80 14.65 -3.50
CA TYR A 159 -6.82 13.82 -2.29
C TYR A 159 -7.89 12.76 -2.43
N GLY A 160 -7.69 11.67 -1.71
CA GLY A 160 -8.65 10.60 -1.55
C GLY A 160 -9.04 10.42 -0.09
N VAL A 161 -9.98 9.52 0.11
CA VAL A 161 -10.35 8.99 1.43
C VAL A 161 -10.14 7.49 1.44
N CYS A 162 -10.05 6.88 2.62
CA CYS A 162 -9.85 5.45 2.77
C CYS A 162 -10.76 4.94 3.88
N ASN A 163 -11.46 3.83 3.59
CA ASN A 163 -12.42 3.20 4.47
C ASN A 163 -13.62 4.08 4.87
N PHE A 164 -13.98 5.07 4.05
CA PHE A 164 -15.20 5.85 4.30
C PHE A 164 -16.40 5.01 3.89
N GLY A 165 -17.29 4.71 4.84
CA GLY A 165 -18.60 4.16 4.54
C GLY A 165 -19.54 5.21 3.94
N PRO A 166 -20.79 4.85 3.63
CA PRO A 166 -21.74 5.76 3.03
C PRO A 166 -21.98 7.03 3.87
N ASN A 167 -22.09 6.90 5.20
CA ASN A 167 -22.36 8.04 6.07
C ASN A 167 -21.13 8.91 6.25
N ASP A 168 -19.96 8.30 6.42
CA ASP A 168 -18.68 9.04 6.50
C ASP A 168 -18.45 9.85 5.21
N LEU A 169 -18.70 9.24 4.05
CA LEU A 169 -18.51 9.89 2.75
C LEU A 169 -19.51 11.04 2.56
N ARG A 170 -20.79 10.86 2.91
CA ARG A 170 -21.78 11.95 2.84
C ARG A 170 -21.39 13.12 3.73
N GLY A 171 -21.04 12.87 4.99
CA GLY A 171 -20.63 13.92 5.92
C GLY A 171 -19.39 14.69 5.43
N PHE A 172 -18.44 13.98 4.81
CA PHE A 172 -17.26 14.60 4.22
C PHE A 172 -17.58 15.48 3.00
N LEU A 173 -18.51 15.03 2.15
CA LEU A 173 -18.99 15.81 1.01
C LEU A 173 -19.79 17.04 1.46
N GLU A 174 -20.63 16.91 2.49
CA GLU A 174 -21.42 18.00 3.09
C GLU A 174 -20.52 19.09 3.70
N ALA A 175 -19.40 18.71 4.32
CA ALA A 175 -18.36 19.63 4.76
C ALA A 175 -17.60 20.32 3.59
N GLY A 176 -17.95 20.00 2.34
CA GLY A 176 -17.37 20.55 1.13
C GLY A 176 -16.10 19.83 0.67
N GLY A 177 -15.85 18.61 1.15
CA GLY A 177 -14.81 17.74 0.64
C GLY A 177 -15.11 17.26 -0.79
N GLN A 178 -14.07 17.02 -1.57
CA GLN A 178 -14.13 16.61 -2.98
C GLN A 178 -13.06 15.54 -3.25
N PRO A 179 -13.15 14.37 -2.60
CA PRO A 179 -12.15 13.33 -2.79
C PRO A 179 -12.30 12.72 -4.19
N ILE A 180 -11.19 12.51 -4.89
CA ILE A 180 -11.23 11.87 -6.21
C ILE A 180 -11.35 10.35 -6.12
N SER A 181 -11.06 9.79 -4.95
CA SER A 181 -11.08 8.36 -4.73
C SER A 181 -11.45 7.96 -3.31
N ASN A 182 -12.04 6.77 -3.16
CA ASN A 182 -12.21 6.07 -1.89
C ASN A 182 -11.51 4.70 -1.95
N GLN A 183 -10.50 4.50 -1.11
CA GLN A 183 -9.78 3.24 -1.00
C GLN A 183 -10.50 2.33 0.01
N VAL A 184 -11.04 1.20 -0.45
CA VAL A 184 -11.91 0.32 0.37
C VAL A 184 -11.61 -1.15 0.12
N CYS A 185 -11.98 -2.03 1.06
CA CYS A 185 -11.89 -3.46 0.83
C CYS A 185 -12.96 -3.83 -0.21
N TYR A 186 -12.54 -4.33 -1.37
CA TYR A 186 -13.45 -4.84 -2.39
C TYR A 186 -12.79 -5.96 -3.16
N ASN A 187 -13.45 -7.11 -3.18
CA ASN A 187 -13.04 -8.30 -3.92
C ASN A 187 -14.23 -9.24 -4.05
N LEU A 188 -14.07 -10.33 -4.80
CA LEU A 188 -15.12 -11.34 -5.00
C LEU A 188 -15.72 -11.86 -3.69
N LEU A 189 -14.96 -11.95 -2.60
CA LEU A 189 -15.44 -12.45 -1.30
C LEU A 189 -15.88 -11.33 -0.33
N TRP A 190 -15.69 -10.06 -0.68
CA TRP A 190 -16.10 -8.92 0.14
C TRP A 190 -16.76 -7.85 -0.73
N ARG A 191 -18.07 -8.00 -0.91
CA ARG A 191 -18.90 -7.23 -1.85
C ARG A 191 -19.89 -6.30 -1.16
N SER A 192 -19.69 -6.05 0.14
CA SER A 192 -20.59 -5.23 0.97
C SER A 192 -20.75 -3.80 0.47
N ILE A 193 -19.72 -3.24 -0.18
CA ILE A 193 -19.75 -1.88 -0.72
C ILE A 193 -20.78 -1.68 -1.84
N GLU A 194 -21.25 -2.76 -2.49
CA GLU A 194 -22.04 -2.70 -3.72
C GLU A 194 -23.47 -2.14 -3.51
N GLU A 195 -24.01 -2.19 -2.29
CA GLU A 195 -25.38 -1.78 -2.03
C GLU A 195 -25.55 -0.26 -1.98
N GLU A 196 -24.64 0.44 -1.30
CA GLU A 196 -24.81 1.87 -1.01
C GLU A 196 -23.58 2.69 -1.39
N LEU A 197 -22.38 2.24 -1.02
CA LEU A 197 -21.16 3.01 -1.26
C LEU A 197 -20.81 3.09 -2.75
N LEU A 198 -20.91 1.97 -3.48
CA LEU A 198 -20.60 1.93 -4.91
C LEU A 198 -21.54 2.84 -5.72
N PRO A 199 -22.89 2.78 -5.57
CA PRO A 199 -23.79 3.74 -6.20
C PRO A 199 -23.50 5.19 -5.82
N LEU A 200 -23.20 5.46 -4.54
CA LEU A 200 -22.85 6.81 -4.08
C LEU A 200 -21.56 7.31 -4.77
N CYS A 201 -20.53 6.48 -4.85
CA CYS A 201 -19.29 6.84 -5.54
C CYS A 201 -19.55 7.09 -7.03
N GLN A 202 -20.40 6.28 -7.66
CA GLN A 202 -20.77 6.44 -9.07
C GLN A 202 -21.52 7.75 -9.32
N GLU A 203 -22.51 8.07 -8.47
CA GLU A 203 -23.27 9.32 -8.54
C GLU A 203 -22.37 10.55 -8.38
N LYS A 204 -21.40 10.48 -7.46
CA LYS A 204 -20.50 11.60 -7.16
C LYS A 204 -19.23 11.63 -8.02
N GLY A 205 -19.04 10.68 -8.94
CA GLY A 205 -17.85 10.61 -9.78
C GLY A 205 -16.56 10.27 -9.02
N ILE A 206 -16.66 9.56 -7.90
CA ILE A 206 -15.54 9.18 -7.04
C ILE A 206 -15.04 7.80 -7.46
N SER A 207 -13.72 7.68 -7.71
CA SER A 207 -13.13 6.40 -8.09
C SER A 207 -12.96 5.48 -6.87
N LEU A 208 -13.14 4.18 -7.06
CA LEU A 208 -12.80 3.18 -6.06
C LEU A 208 -11.39 2.67 -6.27
N LEU A 209 -10.64 2.53 -5.17
CA LEU A 209 -9.33 1.91 -5.13
C LEU A 209 -9.39 0.66 -4.22
N PRO A 210 -9.73 -0.52 -4.76
CA PRO A 210 -9.83 -1.73 -3.97
C PRO A 210 -8.50 -2.14 -3.34
N TYR A 211 -8.50 -2.41 -2.04
CA TYR A 211 -7.44 -3.14 -1.36
C TYR A 211 -7.89 -4.56 -0.99
N SER A 212 -6.91 -5.41 -0.63
CA SER A 212 -7.13 -6.86 -0.46
C SER A 212 -7.82 -7.54 -1.66
N PRO A 213 -7.42 -7.24 -2.91
CA PRO A 213 -8.16 -7.71 -4.09
C PRO A 213 -8.11 -9.23 -4.27
N LEU A 214 -7.07 -9.89 -3.75
CA LEU A 214 -6.92 -11.34 -3.72
C LEU A 214 -7.28 -11.95 -2.37
N GLN A 215 -7.85 -11.16 -1.46
CA GLN A 215 -8.28 -11.55 -0.12
C GLN A 215 -7.21 -12.36 0.64
N GLN A 216 -6.03 -11.74 0.81
CA GLN A 216 -4.85 -12.36 1.40
C GLN A 216 -4.43 -13.72 0.78
N GLY A 217 -4.81 -13.96 -0.47
CA GLY A 217 -4.50 -15.16 -1.24
C GLY A 217 -5.63 -16.18 -1.31
N LEU A 218 -6.80 -15.97 -0.69
CA LEU A 218 -7.95 -16.87 -0.85
C LEU A 218 -8.37 -16.97 -2.34
N LEU A 219 -8.32 -15.86 -3.06
CA LEU A 219 -8.71 -15.76 -4.48
C LEU A 219 -7.56 -16.12 -5.45
N THR A 220 -6.59 -16.91 -5.00
CA THR A 220 -5.51 -17.44 -5.86
C THR A 220 -5.70 -18.91 -6.21
N GLY A 221 -6.72 -19.55 -5.65
CA GLY A 221 -7.01 -20.98 -5.85
C GLY A 221 -6.19 -21.94 -5.00
N LYS A 222 -5.18 -21.43 -4.26
CA LYS A 222 -4.21 -22.25 -3.50
C LYS A 222 -4.74 -22.95 -2.25
N PHE A 223 -5.85 -22.47 -1.68
CA PHE A 223 -6.44 -23.05 -0.46
C PHE A 223 -7.72 -23.79 -0.82
N GLN A 224 -7.84 -25.05 -0.41
CA GLN A 224 -8.96 -25.91 -0.73
C GLN A 224 -10.02 -25.91 0.37
N LYS A 225 -9.59 -25.76 1.63
CA LYS A 225 -10.46 -25.75 2.81
C LYS A 225 -9.97 -24.74 3.86
N PRO A 226 -10.80 -24.36 4.84
CA PRO A 226 -10.43 -23.37 5.85
C PRO A 226 -9.13 -23.67 6.60
N SER A 227 -8.85 -24.95 6.87
CA SER A 227 -7.65 -25.37 7.60
C SER A 227 -6.35 -25.25 6.80
N ASP A 228 -6.41 -25.02 5.48
CA ASP A 228 -5.21 -24.76 4.67
C ASP A 228 -4.72 -23.31 4.83
N VAL A 229 -5.57 -22.42 5.36
CA VAL A 229 -5.28 -20.99 5.45
C VAL A 229 -4.41 -20.70 6.67
N PRO A 230 -3.23 -20.08 6.50
CA PRO A 230 -2.36 -19.69 7.60
C PRO A 230 -3.11 -18.85 8.64
N GLU A 231 -2.83 -19.11 9.91
CA GLU A 231 -3.48 -18.46 11.05
C GLU A 231 -3.59 -16.93 10.93
N GLY A 232 -2.48 -16.27 10.59
CA GLY A 232 -2.44 -14.80 10.43
C GLY A 232 -3.41 -14.24 9.39
N ARG A 233 -3.97 -15.09 8.53
CA ARG A 233 -4.92 -14.72 7.47
C ARG A 233 -6.38 -15.06 7.80
N ARG A 234 -6.62 -15.70 8.94
CA ARG A 234 -7.96 -16.08 9.43
C ARG A 234 -8.57 -15.07 10.42
N ARG A 235 -7.96 -13.90 10.59
CA ARG A 235 -8.36 -12.87 11.58
C ARG A 235 -9.53 -11.97 11.19
N GLY A 236 -10.00 -12.06 9.94
CA GLY A 236 -11.08 -11.21 9.41
C GLY A 236 -12.43 -11.92 9.44
N LYS A 237 -13.52 -11.15 9.33
CA LYS A 237 -14.90 -11.62 9.52
C LYS A 237 -15.35 -12.77 8.60
N LEU A 238 -14.61 -13.09 7.54
CA LEU A 238 -14.85 -14.29 6.73
C LEU A 238 -14.64 -15.62 7.48
N PHE A 239 -13.90 -15.58 8.58
CA PHE A 239 -13.65 -16.74 9.43
C PHE A 239 -14.36 -16.58 10.77
N HIS A 240 -14.65 -17.69 11.43
CA HIS A 240 -15.24 -17.71 12.77
C HIS A 240 -14.32 -16.99 13.76
N LYS A 241 -14.90 -16.23 14.69
CA LYS A 241 -14.19 -15.49 15.74
C LYS A 241 -13.14 -16.33 16.48
N ASP A 242 -13.43 -17.62 16.71
CA ASP A 242 -12.56 -18.54 17.43
C ASP A 242 -11.55 -19.29 16.54
N SER A 243 -11.47 -18.94 15.24
CA SER A 243 -10.55 -19.59 14.30
C SER A 243 -9.07 -19.30 14.62
N THR A 244 -8.78 -18.16 15.25
CA THR A 244 -7.46 -17.74 15.71
C THR A 244 -7.58 -16.73 16.86
N PRO A 245 -6.64 -16.72 17.84
CA PRO A 245 -6.52 -15.66 18.85
C PRO A 245 -6.26 -14.26 18.27
N LEU A 246 -5.91 -14.15 16.98
CA LEU A 246 -5.68 -12.85 16.31
C LEU A 246 -6.97 -12.15 15.89
N SER A 247 -8.12 -12.82 15.97
CA SER A 247 -9.43 -12.28 15.63
C SER A 247 -9.84 -11.14 16.58
N ARG A 248 -10.46 -10.11 16.02
CA ARG A 248 -10.92 -8.91 16.77
C ARG A 248 -12.41 -8.65 16.65
N HIS A 249 -13.15 -9.63 16.12
CA HIS A 249 -14.58 -9.55 15.85
C HIS A 249 -15.35 -10.64 16.61
N GLY A 250 -16.66 -10.41 16.77
CA GLY A 250 -17.59 -11.40 17.35
C GLY A 250 -18.36 -12.23 16.31
N HIS A 251 -18.00 -12.14 15.02
CA HIS A 251 -18.74 -12.81 13.94
C HIS A 251 -18.51 -14.32 13.90
N ASP A 252 -19.55 -15.08 13.51
CA ASP A 252 -19.50 -16.55 13.34
C ASP A 252 -18.75 -16.99 12.06
N GLY A 253 -18.22 -16.03 11.28
CA GLY A 253 -17.56 -16.35 10.02
C GLY A 253 -18.52 -16.63 8.87
N ALA A 254 -17.96 -17.09 7.76
CA ALA A 254 -18.67 -17.52 6.57
C ALA A 254 -17.86 -18.59 5.82
N GLU A 255 -17.07 -19.40 6.54
CA GLU A 255 -16.11 -20.33 5.92
C GLU A 255 -16.77 -21.28 4.93
N LYS A 256 -17.97 -21.76 5.24
CA LYS A 256 -18.69 -22.69 4.38
C LYS A 256 -18.98 -22.04 3.02
N GLU A 257 -19.59 -20.86 3.04
CA GLU A 257 -19.98 -20.09 1.86
C GLU A 257 -18.74 -19.59 1.10
N VAL A 258 -17.71 -19.13 1.81
CA VAL A 258 -16.44 -18.67 1.23
C VAL A 258 -15.74 -19.79 0.47
N PHE A 259 -15.63 -20.99 1.05
CA PHE A 259 -14.93 -22.09 0.38
C PHE A 259 -15.76 -22.77 -0.71
N GLN A 260 -17.09 -22.73 -0.61
CA GLN A 260 -17.97 -23.06 -1.72
C GLN A 260 -17.73 -22.10 -2.90
N ALA A 261 -17.77 -20.78 -2.65
CA ALA A 261 -17.52 -19.77 -3.67
C ALA A 261 -16.14 -19.92 -4.33
N ILE A 262 -15.09 -20.14 -3.53
CA ILE A 262 -13.72 -20.40 -4.04
C ILE A 262 -13.70 -21.63 -4.94
N SER A 263 -14.41 -22.70 -4.58
CA SER A 263 -14.47 -23.93 -5.38
C SER A 263 -15.14 -23.67 -6.74
N GLU A 264 -16.29 -23.01 -6.75
CA GLU A 264 -17.03 -22.69 -7.97
C GLU A 264 -16.22 -21.74 -8.88
N ILE A 265 -15.62 -20.69 -8.32
CA ILE A 265 -14.73 -19.78 -9.08
C ILE A 265 -13.55 -20.54 -9.68
N ARG A 266 -12.94 -21.46 -8.92
CA ARG A 266 -11.81 -22.27 -9.39
C ARG A 266 -12.23 -23.14 -10.59
N GLU A 267 -13.39 -23.77 -10.54
CA GLU A 267 -13.92 -24.59 -11.65
C GLU A 267 -14.16 -23.75 -12.91
N VAL A 268 -14.79 -22.58 -12.77
CA VAL A 268 -15.01 -21.65 -13.89
C VAL A 268 -13.69 -21.20 -14.50
N CYS A 269 -12.68 -20.87 -13.68
CA CYS A 269 -11.35 -20.50 -14.13
C CYS A 269 -10.62 -21.64 -14.84
N ALA A 270 -10.72 -22.87 -14.31
CA ALA A 270 -10.11 -24.06 -14.89
C ALA A 270 -10.70 -24.37 -16.28
N ASN A 271 -12.01 -24.31 -16.43
CA ASN A 271 -12.71 -24.51 -17.71
C ASN A 271 -12.32 -23.47 -18.76
N ALA A 272 -12.00 -22.23 -18.34
CA ALA A 272 -11.55 -21.15 -19.20
C ALA A 272 -10.03 -21.12 -19.43
N ASN A 273 -9.26 -21.97 -18.74
CA ASN A 273 -7.79 -21.94 -18.69
C ASN A 273 -7.23 -20.54 -18.31
N ILE A 274 -7.86 -19.89 -17.33
CA ILE A 274 -7.44 -18.58 -16.80
C ILE A 274 -6.99 -18.76 -15.35
N PRO A 275 -5.80 -18.28 -14.94
CA PRO A 275 -5.41 -18.33 -13.53
C PRO A 275 -6.41 -17.56 -12.64
N MET A 276 -6.83 -18.17 -11.53
CA MET A 276 -7.85 -17.59 -10.64
C MET A 276 -7.45 -16.20 -10.10
N ALA A 277 -6.16 -15.97 -9.84
CA ALA A 277 -5.66 -14.65 -9.43
C ALA A 277 -5.88 -13.60 -10.52
N THR A 278 -5.50 -13.90 -11.77
CA THR A 278 -5.71 -13.04 -12.94
C THR A 278 -7.20 -12.76 -13.17
N ALA A 279 -8.05 -13.79 -13.07
CA ALA A 279 -9.50 -13.63 -13.19
C ALA A 279 -10.07 -12.74 -12.08
N SER A 280 -9.67 -12.94 -10.82
CA SER A 280 -10.16 -12.14 -9.68
C SER A 280 -9.76 -10.67 -9.79
N LEU A 281 -8.53 -10.37 -10.22
CA LEU A 281 -8.07 -9.00 -10.47
C LEU A 281 -8.80 -8.37 -11.66
N SER A 282 -9.02 -9.13 -12.73
CA SER A 282 -9.72 -8.66 -13.93
C SER A 282 -11.19 -8.37 -13.66
N TRP A 283 -11.86 -9.20 -12.84
CA TRP A 283 -13.23 -8.97 -12.40
C TRP A 283 -13.37 -7.64 -11.68
N LEU A 284 -12.45 -7.32 -10.77
CA LEU A 284 -12.44 -6.04 -10.05
C LEU A 284 -12.27 -4.85 -11.00
N LEU A 285 -11.35 -4.95 -11.96
CA LEU A 285 -11.12 -3.89 -12.95
C LEU A 285 -12.30 -3.66 -13.90
N GLN A 286 -13.23 -4.62 -14.00
CA GLN A 286 -14.47 -4.49 -14.76
C GLN A 286 -15.62 -3.89 -13.93
N GLN A 287 -15.44 -3.67 -12.62
CA GLN A 287 -16.49 -3.10 -11.78
C GLN A 287 -16.63 -1.58 -12.01
N PRO A 288 -17.84 -1.03 -11.86
CA PRO A 288 -18.04 0.42 -11.90
C PRO A 288 -17.13 1.14 -10.90
N CYS A 289 -16.68 2.33 -11.27
CA CYS A 289 -15.81 3.20 -10.47
C CYS A 289 -14.41 2.65 -10.15
N VAL A 290 -14.10 1.37 -10.38
CA VAL A 290 -12.75 0.81 -10.14
C VAL A 290 -11.82 1.22 -11.28
N LYS A 291 -10.85 2.11 -10.98
CA LYS A 291 -9.86 2.59 -11.95
C LYS A 291 -8.48 1.96 -11.78
N SER A 292 -8.19 1.48 -10.58
CA SER A 292 -6.94 0.80 -10.23
C SER A 292 -7.20 -0.12 -9.04
N VAL A 293 -6.35 -1.14 -8.88
CA VAL A 293 -6.44 -2.15 -7.83
C VAL A 293 -5.10 -2.22 -7.10
N ILE A 294 -5.13 -2.21 -5.77
CA ILE A 294 -3.93 -2.26 -4.93
C ILE A 294 -3.64 -3.71 -4.58
N VAL A 295 -2.74 -4.32 -5.34
CA VAL A 295 -2.35 -5.72 -5.18
C VAL A 295 -0.95 -5.84 -4.60
N GLY A 296 -0.83 -6.57 -3.48
CA GLY A 296 0.46 -6.82 -2.84
C GLY A 296 1.24 -7.93 -3.54
N ALA A 297 2.57 -7.85 -3.46
CA ALA A 297 3.50 -8.86 -3.92
C ALA A 297 4.61 -9.05 -2.87
N SER A 298 5.03 -10.29 -2.65
CA SER A 298 6.15 -10.65 -1.77
C SER A 298 7.44 -10.91 -2.54
N ASN A 299 7.38 -10.98 -3.87
CA ASN A 299 8.54 -11.09 -4.74
C ASN A 299 8.26 -10.41 -6.10
N PRO A 300 9.31 -10.10 -6.90
CA PRO A 300 9.14 -9.42 -8.19
C PRO A 300 8.30 -10.19 -9.21
N GLN A 301 8.38 -11.52 -9.23
CA GLN A 301 7.61 -12.35 -10.17
C GLN A 301 6.09 -12.17 -9.97
N GLN A 302 5.64 -12.06 -8.72
CA GLN A 302 4.24 -11.76 -8.41
C GLN A 302 3.80 -10.39 -8.93
N VAL A 303 4.69 -9.40 -9.02
CA VAL A 303 4.34 -8.11 -9.62
C VAL A 303 3.99 -8.30 -11.09
N VAL A 304 4.83 -9.04 -11.82
CA VAL A 304 4.61 -9.35 -13.24
C VAL A 304 3.31 -10.15 -13.43
N GLU A 305 3.07 -11.18 -12.62
CA GLU A 305 1.85 -11.99 -12.67
C GLU A 305 0.60 -11.16 -12.36
N ASN A 306 0.65 -10.30 -11.34
CA ASN A 306 -0.48 -9.44 -10.96
C ASN A 306 -0.78 -8.35 -12.01
N CYS A 307 0.18 -8.01 -12.87
CA CYS A 307 -0.02 -7.08 -13.99
C CYS A 307 -0.75 -7.72 -15.18
N GLN A 308 -0.87 -9.05 -15.22
CA GLN A 308 -1.63 -9.74 -16.26
C GLN A 308 -3.12 -9.42 -16.14
N ARG A 309 -3.77 -9.15 -17.28
CA ARG A 309 -5.18 -8.79 -17.35
C ARG A 309 -5.84 -9.54 -18.49
N VAL A 310 -7.11 -9.92 -18.29
CA VAL A 310 -7.98 -10.50 -19.31
C VAL A 310 -9.31 -9.77 -19.30
N THR A 311 -10.01 -9.73 -20.43
CA THR A 311 -11.42 -9.33 -20.44
C THR A 311 -12.27 -10.56 -20.17
N LEU A 312 -12.94 -10.58 -19.03
CA LEU A 312 -13.82 -11.67 -18.65
C LEU A 312 -15.13 -11.59 -19.43
N PRO A 313 -15.57 -12.67 -20.08
CA PRO A 313 -16.89 -12.77 -20.67
C PRO A 313 -18.00 -12.51 -19.64
N GLU A 314 -19.12 -11.95 -20.09
CA GLU A 314 -20.26 -11.60 -19.24
C GLU A 314 -20.79 -12.83 -18.46
N ASP A 315 -20.85 -14.02 -19.08
CA ASP A 315 -21.30 -15.24 -18.41
C ASP A 315 -20.34 -15.67 -17.27
N MET A 316 -19.03 -15.44 -17.43
CA MET A 316 -18.03 -15.72 -16.40
C MET A 316 -18.17 -14.74 -15.22
N VAL A 317 -18.41 -13.46 -15.52
CA VAL A 317 -18.71 -12.44 -14.49
C VAL A 317 -19.98 -12.79 -13.72
N GLN A 318 -21.03 -13.23 -14.40
CA GLN A 318 -22.29 -13.66 -13.76
C GLN A 318 -22.10 -14.88 -12.88
N LYS A 319 -21.33 -15.88 -13.32
CA LYS A 319 -20.99 -17.07 -12.50
C LYS A 319 -20.21 -16.69 -11.25
N PHE A 320 -19.25 -15.77 -11.35
CA PHE A 320 -18.51 -15.27 -10.19
C PHE A 320 -19.42 -14.53 -9.19
N SER A 321 -20.34 -13.71 -9.70
CA SER A 321 -21.33 -13.04 -8.86
C SER A 321 -22.22 -14.05 -8.14
N ALA A 322 -22.82 -14.99 -8.88
CA ALA A 322 -23.67 -16.02 -8.30
C ALA A 322 -22.96 -16.86 -7.22
N ALA A 323 -21.71 -17.27 -7.48
CA ALA A 323 -20.91 -18.03 -6.53
C ALA A 323 -20.64 -17.27 -5.22
N THR A 324 -20.62 -15.94 -5.26
CA THR A 324 -20.23 -15.09 -4.13
C THR A 324 -21.40 -14.37 -3.46
N ASP A 325 -22.60 -14.43 -4.05
CA ASP A 325 -23.82 -13.84 -3.50
C ASP A 325 -24.16 -14.34 -2.09
N PRO A 326 -24.01 -15.64 -1.74
CA PRO A 326 -24.22 -16.09 -0.36
C PRO A 326 -23.32 -15.39 0.65
N VAL A 327 -22.04 -15.17 0.31
CA VAL A 327 -21.08 -14.44 1.16
C VAL A 327 -21.48 -12.96 1.26
N LYS A 328 -21.88 -12.35 0.13
CA LYS A 328 -22.35 -10.96 0.09
C LYS A 328 -23.57 -10.74 0.99
N VAL A 329 -24.50 -11.68 1.03
CA VAL A 329 -25.70 -11.60 1.88
C VAL A 329 -25.34 -11.63 3.37
N ILE A 330 -24.38 -12.47 3.78
CA ILE A 330 -23.94 -12.57 5.19
C ILE A 330 -23.37 -11.25 5.69
N PHE A 331 -22.55 -10.56 4.88
CA PHE A 331 -21.88 -9.31 5.26
C PHE A 331 -22.57 -8.06 4.71
N LYS A 332 -23.85 -8.16 4.38
CA LYS A 332 -24.63 -7.05 3.83
C LYS A 332 -24.59 -5.84 4.79
N GLY A 333 -24.19 -4.68 4.27
CA GLY A 333 -24.08 -3.44 5.05
C GLY A 333 -22.85 -3.34 5.97
N ASP A 334 -22.02 -4.39 6.05
CA ASP A 334 -20.80 -4.37 6.86
C ASP A 334 -19.62 -3.83 6.05
N MET A 335 -19.20 -2.60 6.34
CA MET A 335 -18.08 -1.97 5.63
C MET A 335 -16.71 -2.37 6.17
N ASP A 336 -16.65 -3.02 7.33
CA ASP A 336 -15.42 -3.24 8.08
C ASP A 336 -15.12 -4.72 8.28
N GLN A 337 -14.55 -5.31 7.24
CA GLN A 337 -14.11 -6.71 7.24
C GLN A 337 -13.16 -7.07 8.40
N TRP A 338 -12.41 -6.10 8.89
CA TRP A 338 -11.31 -6.32 9.82
C TRP A 338 -11.66 -5.96 11.27
N ALA A 339 -12.89 -5.48 11.50
CA ALA A 339 -13.39 -5.05 12.80
C ALA A 339 -12.48 -4.03 13.51
N TYR A 340 -12.05 -3.01 12.78
CA TYR A 340 -11.43 -1.83 13.38
C TYR A 340 -12.45 -0.94 14.11
N GLY A 341 -13.74 -1.01 13.77
CA GLY A 341 -14.83 -0.20 14.31
C GLY A 341 -14.83 1.24 13.79
N ARG A 342 -14.29 1.46 12.59
CA ARG A 342 -13.88 2.80 12.11
C ARG A 342 -14.54 3.27 10.82
N SER A 343 -15.56 2.58 10.32
CA SER A 343 -16.25 2.92 9.08
C SER A 343 -17.76 2.87 9.31
N ARG A 344 -18.50 3.89 8.85
CA ARG A 344 -19.94 4.07 9.08
C ARG A 344 -20.71 4.51 7.84
#